data_AF-I2QR90-F1
#
_entry.id   AF-I2QR90-F1
#
_cell.length_a   1.000
_cell.length_b   1.000
_cell.length_c   1.000
_cell.angle_alpha   90.00
_cell.angle_beta   90.00
_cell.angle_gamma   90.00
#
_symmetry.space_group_name_H-M   'P 1'
#
loop_
_entity.id
_entity.type
_entity.pdbx_description
1 polymer ?
#
loop_
_entity_poly.entity_id
_entity_poly.type
_entity_poly.pdbx_seq_one_letter_code
_entity_poly.pdbx_strand_id
1 'polypeptide(L)'
;MVVRLTASELEYGRRFAAKKAAGLVVRLPPEIDDLIPIARLEKRIRQLLWNRDQPDNVLAARILVREQSRLQLAYERRHGKPADTKGMP
;
A
#
# COMPACT_ATOMS: atom_id res chain seq x y z
N MET A 1 23.35 30.72 17.82
CA MET A 1 23.55 29.91 19.04
C MET A 1 23.57 28.44 18.60
N VAL A 2 24.73 27.79 18.60
CA VAL A 2 24.87 26.38 18.18
C VAL A 2 24.85 25.53 19.45
N VAL A 3 23.74 24.84 19.68
CA VAL A 3 23.59 23.93 20.84
C VAL A 3 24.32 22.63 20.50
N ARG A 4 25.45 22.38 21.18
CA ARG A 4 26.16 21.10 21.10
C ARG A 4 25.45 20.11 22.00
N LEU A 5 24.63 19.24 21.41
CA LEU A 5 24.00 18.14 22.13
C LEU A 5 25.08 17.13 22.53
N THR A 6 25.04 16.72 23.80
CA THR A 6 25.85 15.63 24.33
C THR A 6 25.45 14.30 23.68
N ALA A 7 26.35 13.31 23.70
CA ALA A 7 26.08 11.98 23.14
C ALA A 7 24.80 11.34 23.72
N SER A 8 24.53 11.57 25.01
CA SER A 8 23.34 11.08 25.71
C SER A 8 22.05 11.74 25.22
N GLU A 9 22.07 13.03 24.88
CA GLU A 9 20.90 13.74 24.33
C GLU A 9 20.60 13.29 22.91
N LEU A 10 21.63 13.01 22.10
CA LEU A 10 21.46 12.42 20.77
C LEU A 10 20.87 11.01 20.84
N GLU A 11 21.32 10.19 21.79
CA GLU A 11 20.80 8.85 21.97
C GLU A 11 19.34 8.85 22.48
N TYR A 12 19.00 9.75 23.41
CA TYR A 12 17.62 9.96 23.85
C TYR A 12 16.73 10.42 22.69
N GLY A 13 17.17 11.39 21.90
CA GLY A 13 16.46 11.86 20.71
C GLY A 13 16.18 10.74 19.70
N ARG A 14 17.17 9.88 19.44
CA ARG A 14 17.01 8.70 18.57
C ARG A 14 15.98 7.71 19.12
N ARG A 15 16.03 7.39 20.41
CA ARG A 15 15.09 6.46 21.06
C ARG A 15 13.66 7.01 21.07
N PHE A 16 13.51 8.30 21.30
CA PHE A 16 12.20 8.97 21.30
C PHE A 16 11.60 9.04 19.88
N ALA A 17 12.41 9.36 18.87
CA ALA A 17 12.01 9.32 17.47
C ALA A 17 11.61 7.91 17.03
N ALA A 18 12.36 6.88 17.43
CA ALA A 18 12.04 5.49 17.15
C ALA A 18 10.73 5.04 17.82
N LYS A 19 10.47 5.44 19.08
CA LYS A 19 9.19 5.17 19.77
C LYS A 19 8.01 5.88 19.11
N LYS A 20 8.17 7.15 18.70
CA LYS A 20 7.14 7.88 17.94
C LYS A 20 6.89 7.24 16.57
N ALA A 21 7.93 6.85 15.85
CA ALA A 21 7.82 6.16 14.58
C ALA A 21 7.10 4.81 14.73
N ALA A 22 7.42 4.04 15.77
CA ALA A 22 6.74 2.77 16.08
C ALA A 22 5.26 2.97 16.46
N GLY A 23 4.92 4.06 17.16
CA GLY A 23 3.53 4.41 17.47
C GLY A 23 2.72 4.96 16.28
N LEU A 24 3.39 5.36 15.20
CA LEU A 24 2.78 5.83 13.95
C LEU A 24 2.54 4.71 12.93
N VAL A 25 3.11 3.52 13.15
CA VAL A 25 2.80 2.34 12.33
C VAL A 25 1.45 1.80 12.81
N VAL A 26 0.37 2.33 12.24
CA VAL A 26 -0.96 1.73 12.36
C VAL A 26 -0.87 0.35 11.73
N ARG A 27 -0.75 -0.69 12.55
CA ARG A 27 -0.85 -2.07 12.08
C ARG A 27 -2.29 -2.29 11.64
N LEU A 28 -2.51 -2.22 10.34
CA LEU A 28 -3.77 -2.58 9.76
C LEU A 28 -4.00 -4.08 9.99
N PRO A 29 -5.25 -4.52 10.17
CA PRO A 29 -5.59 -5.92 10.07
C PRO A 29 -5.01 -6.51 8.78
N PRO A 30 -4.48 -7.74 8.79
CA PRO A 30 -3.86 -8.36 7.62
C PRO A 30 -4.81 -8.44 6.42
N GLU A 31 -6.11 -8.59 6.68
CA GLU A 31 -7.16 -8.47 5.65
C GLU A 31 -7.12 -7.10 4.94
N ILE A 32 -7.06 -6.00 5.69
CA ILE A 32 -7.04 -4.65 5.12
C ILE A 32 -5.72 -4.38 4.39
N ASP A 33 -4.60 -4.86 4.93
CA ASP A 33 -3.29 -4.71 4.31
C ASP A 33 -3.20 -5.41 2.94
N ASP A 34 -3.80 -6.60 2.82
CA ASP A 34 -3.87 -7.34 1.56
C ASP A 34 -4.85 -6.72 0.54
N LEU A 35 -5.88 -5.98 0.99
CA LEU A 35 -6.85 -5.31 0.10
C LEU A 35 -6.30 -4.03 -0.53
N ILE A 36 -5.41 -3.31 0.14
CA ILE A 36 -4.79 -2.07 -0.36
C ILE A 36 -4.14 -2.23 -1.75
N PRO A 37 -3.25 -3.21 -2.00
CA PRO A 37 -2.64 -3.36 -3.32
C PRO A 37 -3.68 -3.70 -4.40
N ILE A 38 -4.72 -4.47 -4.08
CA ILE A 38 -5.80 -4.82 -5.01
C ILE A 38 -6.59 -3.57 -5.40
N ALA A 39 -6.99 -2.74 -4.42
CA ALA A 39 -7.71 -1.49 -4.65
C ALA A 39 -6.88 -0.48 -5.48
N ARG A 40 -5.58 -0.37 -5.20
CA ARG A 40 -4.67 0.49 -5.97
C ARG A 40 -4.56 0.06 -7.43
N LEU A 41 -4.45 -1.24 -7.69
CA LEU A 41 -4.44 -1.77 -9.04
C LEU A 41 -5.76 -1.49 -9.76
N GLU A 42 -6.90 -1.70 -9.11
CA GLU A 42 -8.22 -1.41 -9.68
C GLU A 42 -8.33 0.06 -10.13
N LYS A 43 -7.92 0.99 -9.26
CA LYS A 43 -7.90 2.42 -9.56
C LYS A 43 -6.99 2.74 -10.75
N ARG A 44 -5.80 2.12 -10.81
CA ARG A 44 -4.85 2.34 -11.90
C ARG A 44 -5.35 1.77 -13.22
N ILE A 45 -5.93 0.57 -13.22
CA ILE A 45 -6.55 -0.05 -14.39
C ILE A 45 -7.67 0.86 -14.91
N ARG A 46 -8.54 1.35 -14.03
CA ARG A 46 -9.62 2.28 -14.41
C ARG A 46 -9.08 3.56 -15.06
N GLN A 47 -8.01 4.14 -14.53
CA GLN A 47 -7.35 5.31 -15.13
C GLN A 47 -6.76 5.03 -16.51
N LEU A 48 -6.14 3.86 -16.71
CA LEU A 48 -5.59 3.49 -18.01
C LEU A 48 -6.69 3.26 -19.04
N LEU A 49 -7.76 2.57 -18.65
CA LEU A 49 -8.92 2.31 -19.51
C LEU A 49 -9.73 3.58 -19.81
N TRP A 50 -9.65 4.61 -18.96
CA TRP A 50 -10.20 5.92 -19.26
C TRP A 50 -9.51 6.57 -20.46
N ASN A 51 -8.20 6.36 -20.61
CA ASN A 51 -7.39 6.87 -21.73
C ASN A 51 -7.09 5.76 -22.76
N ARG A 52 -8.07 4.89 -23.04
CA ARG A 52 -7.93 3.70 -23.91
C ARG A 52 -7.63 4.00 -25.37
N ASP A 53 -7.74 5.26 -25.80
CA ASP A 53 -7.40 5.69 -27.16
C ASP A 53 -5.90 5.51 -27.44
N GLN A 54 -5.07 5.42 -26.39
CA GLN A 54 -3.66 5.06 -26.50
C GLN A 54 -3.51 3.54 -26.37
N PRO A 55 -2.96 2.83 -27.37
CA PRO A 55 -2.83 1.36 -27.34
C PRO A 55 -1.92 0.88 -26.20
N ASP A 56 -0.92 1.67 -25.82
CA ASP A 56 -0.02 1.37 -24.69
C ASP A 56 -0.79 1.29 -23.36
N ASN A 57 -1.81 2.12 -23.17
CA ASN A 57 -2.64 2.08 -21.97
C ASN A 57 -3.47 0.79 -21.90
N VAL A 58 -3.93 0.28 -23.03
CA VAL A 58 -4.65 -1.01 -23.11
C VAL A 58 -3.71 -2.17 -22.78
N LEU A 59 -2.49 -2.16 -23.32
CA LEU A 59 -1.48 -3.17 -22.99
C LEU A 59 -1.10 -3.14 -21.50
N ALA A 60 -0.84 -1.96 -20.96
CA ALA A 60 -0.53 -1.76 -19.55
C ALA A 60 -1.70 -2.23 -18.65
N ALA A 61 -2.94 -1.86 -18.98
CA ALA A 61 -4.12 -2.30 -18.25
C ALA A 61 -4.24 -3.84 -18.23
N ARG A 62 -3.99 -4.50 -19.37
CA ARG A 62 -4.03 -5.97 -19.46
C ARG A 62 -2.99 -6.65 -18.58
N ILE A 63 -1.79 -6.09 -18.45
CA ILE A 63 -0.76 -6.61 -17.53
C ILE A 63 -1.22 -6.45 -16.07
N LEU A 64 -1.74 -5.27 -15.72
CA LEU A 64 -2.21 -4.99 -14.37
C LEU A 64 -3.44 -5.82 -13.96
N VAL A 65 -4.34 -6.12 -14.90
CA VAL A 65 -5.49 -7.02 -14.66
C VAL A 65 -5.01 -8.42 -14.26
N ARG A 66 -3.98 -8.96 -14.92
CA ARG A 66 -3.42 -10.28 -14.55
C ARG A 66 -2.84 -10.27 -13.14
N GLU A 67 -2.14 -9.19 -12.78
CA GLU A 67 -1.60 -9.05 -11.42
C GLU A 67 -2.73 -8.87 -10.39
N GLN A 68 -3.78 -8.12 -10.71
CA GLN A 68 -4.96 -7.99 -9.86
C GLN A 68 -5.61 -9.35 -9.60
N SER A 69 -5.81 -10.18 -10.63
CA SER A 69 -6.35 -11.54 -10.47
C SER A 69 -5.45 -12.43 -9.62
N ARG A 70 -4.12 -12.31 -9.77
CA ARG A 70 -3.15 -13.05 -8.94
C ARG A 70 -3.29 -12.68 -7.46
N LEU A 71 -3.44 -11.40 -7.16
CA LEU A 71 -3.61 -10.91 -5.79
C LEU A 71 -4.98 -11.27 -5.21
N GLN A 72 -6.06 -11.21 -6.01
CA GLN A 72 -7.39 -11.67 -5.59
C GLN A 72 -7.38 -13.14 -5.21
N LEU A 73 -6.76 -14.00 -6.01
CA LEU A 73 -6.64 -15.43 -5.70
C LEU A 73 -5.80 -15.68 -4.45
N ALA A 74 -4.71 -14.91 -4.25
CA ALA A 74 -3.90 -15.00 -3.05
C ALA A 74 -4.67 -14.58 -1.78
N TYR A 75 -5.47 -13.51 -1.89
CA TYR A 75 -6.36 -13.05 -0.82
C TYR A 75 -7.40 -14.12 -0.47
N GLU A 76 -8.10 -14.67 -1.47
CA GLU A 76 -9.10 -15.72 -1.28
C GLU A 76 -8.52 -16.96 -0.60
N ARG A 77 -7.32 -17.39 -1.01
CA ARG A 77 -6.63 -18.51 -0.37
C ARG A 77 -6.27 -18.25 1.08
N ARG A 78 -5.98 -17.00 1.44
CA ARG A 78 -5.57 -16.62 2.79
C ARG A 78 -6.77 -16.40 3.73
N HIS A 79 -7.86 -15.84 3.20
CA HIS A 79 -8.98 -15.35 4.01
C HIS A 79 -10.30 -16.10 3.78
N GLY A 80 -10.35 -17.04 2.83
CA GLY A 80 -11.51 -17.90 2.56
C GLY A 80 -12.71 -17.20 1.94
N LYS A 81 -12.57 -15.94 1.52
CA LYS A 81 -13.62 -15.09 0.95
C LYS A 81 -13.04 -14.21 -0.17
N PRO A 82 -13.85 -13.82 -1.18
CA PRO A 82 -13.41 -12.90 -2.22
C PRO A 82 -12.95 -11.56 -1.64
N ALA A 83 -11.97 -10.95 -2.30
CA ALA A 83 -11.49 -9.62 -1.97
C ALA A 83 -12.56 -8.57 -2.31
N ASP A 84 -13.15 -7.93 -1.29
CA ASP A 84 -14.05 -6.80 -1.47
C ASP A 84 -13.27 -5.48 -1.30
N THR A 85 -13.06 -4.79 -2.40
CA THR A 85 -12.39 -3.48 -2.45
C THR A 85 -13.38 -2.31 -2.33
N LYS A 86 -14.68 -2.57 -2.15
CA LYS A 86 -15.70 -1.52 -2.08
C LYS A 86 -15.46 -0.61 -0.88
N GLY A 87 -15.27 0.69 -1.14
CA GLY A 87 -15.02 1.69 -0.10
C GLY A 87 -13.55 1.82 0.32
N MET A 88 -12.63 1.12 -0.34
CA MET A 88 -11.19 1.36 -0.19
C MET A 88 -10.75 2.64 -0.94
N PRO A 89 -9.80 3.43 -0.40
CA PRO A 89 -9.35 4.71 -0.97
C PRO A 89 -8.50 4.64 -2.26
#